data_AF-A0A3A9IMR5-F1
#
_entry.id   AF-A0A3A9IMR5-F1
#
_cell.length_a   1.000
_cell.length_b   1.000
_cell.length_c   1.000
_cell.angle_alpha   90.00
_cell.angle_beta   90.00
_cell.angle_gamma   90.00
#
_symmetry.space_group_name_H-M   'P 1'
#
loop_
_entity.id
_entity.type
_entity.pdbx_description
1 polymer ?
#
loop_
_entity_poly.entity_id
_entity_poly.type
_entity_poly.pdbx_seq_one_letter_code
_entity_poly.pdbx_strand_id
1 'polypeptide(L)'
;MIKRLQQQYRNALAVIEQMKRGEWEFKGHYQDEHSPKFECYTAERNGVELWVANGGFFCGVRYRYWELGIFGHLVWHFGAKQAVRTLERKMRRQQSGMSGGEA
;
A
#
# COMPACT_ATOMS: atom_id res chain seq x y z
N MET A 1 -2.59 5.02 -28.28
CA MET A 1 -2.27 5.81 -27.08
C MET A 1 -3.47 6.00 -26.16
N ILE A 2 -4.59 6.58 -26.63
CA ILE A 2 -5.80 6.84 -25.82
C ILE A 2 -6.40 5.58 -25.18
N LYS A 3 -6.54 4.48 -25.94
CA LYS A 3 -7.09 3.20 -25.41
C LYS A 3 -6.29 2.64 -24.22
N ARG A 4 -4.96 2.84 -24.20
CA ARG A 4 -4.07 2.40 -23.11
C ARG A 4 -4.29 3.22 -21.84
N LEU A 5 -4.38 4.55 -21.97
CA LEU A 5 -4.65 5.44 -20.84
C LEU A 5 -6.04 5.17 -20.24
N GLN A 6 -7.05 4.93 -21.08
CA GLN A 6 -8.39 4.57 -20.60
C GLN A 6 -8.40 3.24 -19.83
N GLN A 7 -7.62 2.25 -20.25
CA GLN A 7 -7.50 0.99 -19.54
C GLN A 7 -6.78 1.17 -18.19
N GLN A 8 -5.67 1.92 -18.18
CA GLN A 8 -4.92 2.21 -16.95
C GLN A 8 -5.77 2.96 -15.92
N TYR A 9 -6.57 3.93 -16.38
CA TYR A 9 -7.52 4.66 -15.53
C TYR A 9 -8.59 3.73 -14.96
N ARG A 10 -9.19 2.87 -15.79
CA ARG A 10 -10.16 1.86 -15.33
C ARG A 10 -9.56 0.90 -14.31
N ASN A 11 -8.34 0.43 -14.55
CA ASN A 11 -7.60 -0.41 -13.60
C ASN A 11 -7.40 0.33 -12.27
N ALA A 12 -6.98 1.60 -12.30
CA ALA A 12 -6.78 2.39 -11.08
C ALA A 12 -8.07 2.56 -10.28
N LEU A 13 -9.20 2.87 -10.94
CA LEU A 13 -10.50 2.96 -10.26
C LEU A 13 -10.93 1.63 -9.64
N ALA A 14 -10.75 0.52 -10.37
CA ALA A 14 -11.08 -0.80 -9.85
C ALA A 14 -10.25 -1.15 -8.61
N VAL A 15 -8.95 -0.85 -8.61
CA VAL A 15 -8.08 -1.06 -7.44
C VAL A 15 -8.53 -0.19 -6.26
N ILE A 16 -8.84 1.09 -6.48
CA ILE A 16 -9.34 1.99 -5.42
C ILE A 16 -10.61 1.43 -4.79
N GLU A 17 -11.55 0.97 -5.59
CA GLU A 17 -12.81 0.41 -5.11
C GLU A 17 -12.60 -0.89 -4.32
N GLN A 18 -11.72 -1.78 -4.80
CA GLN A 18 -11.34 -2.99 -4.08
C GLN A 18 -10.67 -2.67 -2.73
N MET A 19 -9.82 -1.63 -2.67
CA MET A 19 -9.22 -1.18 -1.42
C MET A 19 -10.26 -0.66 -0.43
N LYS A 20 -11.25 0.11 -0.90
CA LYS A 20 -12.35 0.59 -0.06
C LYS A 20 -13.20 -0.54 0.52
N ARG A 21 -13.31 -1.65 -0.20
CA ARG A 21 -13.98 -2.88 0.26
C ARG A 21 -13.13 -3.74 1.19
N GLY A 22 -11.87 -3.35 1.44
CA GLY A 22 -10.96 -4.12 2.30
C GLY A 22 -10.42 -5.40 1.65
N GLU A 23 -10.47 -5.52 0.32
CA GLU A 23 -10.00 -6.72 -0.39
C GLU A 23 -8.47 -6.82 -0.50
N TRP A 24 -7.74 -5.77 -0.10
CA TRP A 24 -6.29 -5.70 -0.18
C TRP A 24 -5.67 -5.83 1.21
N GLU A 25 -4.72 -6.76 1.34
CA GLU A 25 -3.94 -6.95 2.56
C GLU A 25 -2.65 -6.11 2.49
N PHE A 26 -2.49 -5.15 3.39
CA PHE A 26 -1.31 -4.29 3.44
C PHE A 26 -0.19 -4.93 4.26
N LYS A 27 1.03 -4.94 3.70
CA LYS A 27 2.20 -5.61 4.27
C LYS A 27 3.38 -4.66 4.38
N GLY A 28 4.14 -4.82 5.45
CA GLY A 28 5.27 -3.99 5.80
C GLY A 28 6.21 -4.69 6.77
N HIS A 29 7.33 -4.06 7.08
CA HIS A 29 8.28 -4.54 8.07
C HIS A 29 8.88 -3.36 8.84
N TYR A 30 9.47 -3.67 10.00
CA TYR A 30 10.38 -2.77 10.68
C TYR A 30 11.72 -2.77 9.97
N GLN A 31 12.37 -1.62 9.86
CA GLN A 31 13.67 -1.52 9.19
C GLN A 31 14.74 -2.40 9.85
N ASP A 32 14.66 -2.57 11.17
CA ASP A 32 15.50 -3.45 11.98
C ASP A 32 14.74 -3.84 13.27
N GLU A 33 15.26 -4.79 14.05
CA GLU A 33 14.63 -5.33 15.27
C GLU A 33 14.41 -4.28 16.37
N HIS A 34 15.20 -3.20 16.38
CA HIS A 34 15.14 -2.13 17.38
C HIS A 34 14.51 -0.85 16.84
N SER A 35 14.17 -0.81 15.55
CA SER A 35 13.61 0.37 14.91
C SER A 35 12.17 0.57 15.36
N PRO A 36 11.81 1.76 15.85
CA PRO A 36 10.41 2.12 16.07
C PRO A 36 9.67 2.37 14.74
N LYS A 37 10.38 2.29 13.61
CA LYS A 37 9.86 2.68 12.30
C LYS A 37 9.38 1.46 11.53
N PHE A 38 8.09 1.17 11.66
CA PHE A 38 7.39 0.31 10.71
C PHE A 38 7.13 1.08 9.41
N GLU A 39 7.40 0.43 8.28
CA GLU A 39 7.11 0.94 6.94
C GLU A 39 6.25 -0.07 6.17
N CYS A 40 5.16 0.41 5.57
CA CYS A 40 4.31 -0.39 4.68
C CYS A 40 4.84 -0.29 3.25
N TYR A 41 5.23 -1.42 2.66
CA TYR A 41 5.84 -1.42 1.33
C TYR A 41 4.89 -1.90 0.25
N THR A 42 4.02 -2.86 0.58
CA THR A 42 3.20 -3.56 -0.41
C THR A 42 1.75 -3.72 0.05
N ALA A 43 0.88 -3.97 -0.91
CA ALA A 43 -0.46 -4.50 -0.66
C ALA A 43 -0.69 -5.71 -1.59
N GLU A 44 -1.32 -6.77 -1.10
CA GLU A 44 -1.54 -8.00 -1.85
C GLU A 44 -3.04 -8.32 -1.95
N ARG A 45 -3.45 -8.83 -3.11
CA ARG A 45 -4.77 -9.40 -3.35
C ARG A 45 -4.69 -10.49 -4.40
N ASN A 46 -5.10 -11.71 -4.07
CA ASN A 46 -5.16 -12.85 -5.01
C ASN A 46 -3.84 -13.04 -5.80
N GLY A 47 -2.69 -12.95 -5.13
CA GLY A 47 -1.36 -13.05 -5.74
C GLY A 47 -0.93 -11.84 -6.59
N VAL A 48 -1.73 -10.78 -6.65
CA VAL A 48 -1.35 -9.50 -7.24
C VAL A 48 -0.76 -8.62 -6.15
N GLU A 49 0.48 -8.17 -6.35
CA GLU A 49 1.15 -7.27 -5.42
C GLU A 49 1.23 -5.85 -5.98
N LEU A 50 0.81 -4.88 -5.17
CA LEU A 50 0.99 -3.45 -5.38
C LEU A 50 2.16 -2.96 -4.54
N TRP A 51 3.08 -2.24 -5.16
CA TRP A 51 4.06 -1.43 -4.46
C TRP A 51 3.39 -0.14 -3.98
N VAL A 52 3.52 0.20 -2.70
CA VAL A 52 2.95 1.41 -2.08
C VAL A 52 4.00 2.24 -1.34
N ALA A 53 5.19 1.71 -1.05
CA ALA A 53 6.20 2.34 -0.21
C ALA A 53 6.59 3.77 -0.60
N ASN A 54 6.74 4.00 -1.90
CA ASN A 54 7.34 5.22 -2.45
C ASN A 54 6.30 6.31 -2.77
N GLY A 55 5.09 6.19 -2.23
CA GLY A 55 4.02 7.16 -2.41
C GLY A 55 3.42 7.19 -3.82
N GLY A 56 2.72 8.27 -4.15
CA GLY A 56 1.84 8.33 -5.33
C GLY A 56 2.53 8.10 -6.67
N PHE A 57 3.75 8.60 -6.86
CA PHE A 57 4.47 8.48 -8.13
C PHE A 57 4.94 7.06 -8.45
N PHE A 58 4.99 6.19 -7.44
CA PHE A 58 5.54 4.85 -7.56
C PHE A 58 4.56 3.77 -7.14
N CYS A 59 3.29 4.14 -6.92
CA CYS A 59 2.25 3.19 -6.61
C CYS A 59 1.88 2.41 -7.87
N GLY A 60 2.17 1.12 -7.90
CA GLY A 60 2.12 0.33 -9.13
C GLY A 60 2.02 -1.17 -8.85
N VAL A 61 1.54 -1.95 -9.83
CA VAL A 61 1.61 -3.42 -9.74
C VAL A 61 3.07 -3.84 -9.90
N ARG A 62 3.63 -4.56 -8.92
CA ARG A 62 5.08 -4.80 -8.81
C ARG A 62 5.71 -5.38 -10.08
N TYR A 63 5.07 -6.39 -10.67
CA TYR A 63 5.57 -7.06 -11.88
C TYR A 63 4.97 -6.50 -13.18
N ARG A 64 4.06 -5.53 -13.09
CA ARG A 64 3.33 -4.96 -14.24
C ARG A 64 3.03 -3.47 -14.02
N TYR A 65 4.05 -2.67 -13.77
CA TYR A 65 3.92 -1.25 -13.42
C TYR A 65 3.11 -0.44 -14.46
N TRP A 66 3.14 -0.85 -15.73
CA TRP A 66 2.38 -0.24 -16.81
C TRP A 66 0.85 -0.45 -16.72
N GLU A 67 0.35 -1.36 -15.87
CA GLU A 67 -1.10 -1.59 -15.69
C GLU A 67 -1.81 -0.40 -15.06
N LEU A 68 -1.11 0.34 -14.20
CA LEU A 68 -1.59 1.59 -13.62
C LEU A 68 -0.94 2.81 -14.29
N GLY A 69 0.33 2.68 -14.69
CA GLY A 69 1.08 3.76 -15.33
C GLY A 69 1.02 5.04 -14.49
N ILE A 70 0.71 6.17 -15.14
CA ILE A 70 0.59 7.45 -14.43
C ILE A 70 -0.50 7.42 -13.36
N PHE A 71 -1.56 6.62 -13.49
CA PHE A 71 -2.70 6.62 -12.55
C PHE A 71 -2.44 5.91 -11.23
N GLY A 72 -1.22 5.38 -11.02
CA GLY A 72 -0.74 4.94 -9.72
C GLY A 72 -0.95 5.98 -8.61
N HIS A 73 -0.76 7.26 -8.93
CA HIS A 73 -0.97 8.34 -7.96
C HIS A 73 -2.41 8.39 -7.44
N LEU A 74 -3.41 8.08 -8.27
CA LEU A 74 -4.80 8.04 -7.84
C LEU A 74 -5.01 6.90 -6.84
N VAL A 75 -4.46 5.72 -7.14
CA VAL A 75 -4.52 4.55 -6.24
C VAL A 75 -3.92 4.89 -4.88
N TRP A 76 -2.79 5.58 -4.86
CA TRP A 76 -2.18 6.06 -3.61
C TRP A 76 -3.10 7.01 -2.85
N HIS A 77 -3.54 8.10 -3.49
CA HIS A 77 -4.25 9.17 -2.80
C HIS A 77 -5.66 8.76 -2.34
N PHE A 78 -6.35 7.92 -3.12
CA PHE A 78 -7.75 7.57 -2.88
C PHE A 78 -7.96 6.16 -2.31
N GLY A 79 -6.91 5.33 -2.23
CA GLY A 79 -6.97 3.98 -1.67
C GLY A 79 -5.87 3.70 -0.64
N ALA A 80 -4.61 3.70 -1.05
CA ALA A 80 -3.53 3.15 -0.24
C ALA A 80 -3.08 4.04 0.93
N LYS A 81 -3.06 5.38 0.76
CA LYS A 81 -2.45 6.31 1.73
C LYS A 81 -3.03 6.19 3.14
N GLN A 82 -4.35 6.03 3.25
CA GLN A 82 -5.00 5.88 4.56
C GLN A 82 -4.72 4.50 5.17
N ALA A 83 -4.81 3.44 4.37
CA ALA A 83 -4.54 2.07 4.85
C ALA A 83 -3.10 1.90 5.33
N VAL A 84 -2.12 2.43 4.57
CA VAL A 84 -0.70 2.48 4.95
C VAL A 84 -0.53 3.15 6.31
N ARG A 85 -1.07 4.37 6.48
CA ARG A 85 -0.97 5.10 7.75
C ARG A 85 -1.63 4.37 8.92
N THR A 86 -2.75 3.71 8.67
CA THR A 86 -3.45 2.92 9.69
C THR A 86 -2.60 1.74 10.13
N LEU A 87 -2.00 1.01 9.18
CA LEU A 87 -1.12 -0.12 9.47
C LEU A 87 0.12 0.32 10.25
N GLU A 88 0.82 1.36 9.79
CA GLU A 88 1.99 1.91 10.46
C GLU A 88 1.68 2.32 11.91
N ARG A 89 0.54 2.98 12.15
CA ARG A 89 0.10 3.34 13.50
C ARG A 89 -0.22 2.11 14.36
N LYS A 90 -0.87 1.10 13.79
CA LYS A 90 -1.22 -0.13 14.50
C LYS A 90 0.03 -0.87 14.96
N MET A 91 1.00 -1.05 14.07
CA MET A 91 2.24 -1.77 14.38
C MET A 91 3.09 -1.00 15.41
N ARG A 92 3.26 0.31 15.25
CA ARG A 92 3.98 1.13 16.25
C ARG A 92 3.40 1.01 17.66
N ARG A 93 2.07 0.95 17.79
CA ARG A 93 1.40 0.75 19.09
C ARG A 93 1.64 -0.63 19.69
N GLN A 94 1.68 -1.68 18.87
CA GLN A 94 1.95 -3.04 19.33
C GLN A 94 3.38 -3.15 19.90
N GLN A 95 4.37 -2.59 19.21
CA GLN A 95 5.76 -2.58 19.68
C GLN A 95 5.92 -1.82 21.01
N SER A 96 5.28 -0.64 21.16
CA SER A 96 5.33 0.11 22.43
C SER A 96 4.64 -0.59 23.60
N GLY A 97 3.63 -1.43 23.32
CA GLY A 97 2.95 -2.23 24.35
C GLY A 97 3.78 -3.42 24.82
N MET A 98 4.66 -3.95 23.97
CA MET A 98 5.57 -5.04 24.32
C MET A 98 6.78 -4.56 25.14
N SER A 99 7.24 -3.31 24.96
CA SER A 99 8.37 -2.74 25.71
C SER A 99 8.02 -2.24 27.12
N GLY A 100 6.74 -2.23 27.51
CA GLY A 100 6.27 -1.76 28.82
C GLY A 100 5.90 -2.89 29.80
N GLY A 101 6.27 -4.13 29.47
CA GLY A 101 5.87 -5.34 30.18
C GLY A 101 7.05 -6.18 30.64
N GLU A 102 8.09 -5.57 31.21
CA GLU A 102 9.05 -6.26 32.07
C GLU A 102 9.22 -5.43 33.35
N ALA A 103 9.20 -6.14 34.48
CA ALA A 103 8.99 -5.68 35.85
C ALA A 103 10.01 -4.65 36.38
#